data_AF-F6HRU9-F1
#
_entry.id   AF-F6HRU9-F1
#
_cell.length_a   1.000
_cell.length_b   1.000
_cell.length_c   1.000
_cell.angle_alpha   90.00
_cell.angle_beta   90.00
_cell.angle_gamma   90.00
#
_symmetry.space_group_name_H-M   'P 1'
#
loop_
_entity.id
_entity.type
_entity.pdbx_description
1 polymer ?
#
loop_
_entity_poly.entity_id
_entity_poly.type
_entity_poly.pdbx_seq_one_letter_code
_entity_poly.pdbx_strand_id
1 'polypeptide(L)'
;VFTSSHYVGKPEEEIFKDGEAWKKVFGPIFIYLNSVSNKKEALSLWNDAKQQMLKEVDSWPYSFPLSQDFPKSHQRGSVQGRLLVLDKYINQAPTPASLAYVGLSLPGEAGSWQTETKGYQFWTQADKEGTFSIRAVRAGTYNLFAWVPGIMGDYKYDAIITIKPGNKIKLGNIVFEPPRHGPTLWEIGIPDRTAAEFFVPDVDPKFINKLYVKQDKHVTDDTFLGTTWQIVFDLPVVDMAATYKFRLVLAGASLAQLQVRLNDPNATRPLLSTELIGRENLIARHGIHGLLRSYTADIPGFLFVEGCNTIYLTQTRASNSFQGVMYDYIRLEGPPQ
;
A
#
# COMPACT_ATOMS: atom_id res chain seq x y z
N VAL A 1 5.74 -4.59 18.54
CA VAL A 1 5.44 -3.15 18.53
C VAL A 1 3.98 -2.99 18.14
N PHE A 2 3.12 -2.42 18.99
CA PHE A 2 1.69 -2.29 18.69
C PHE A 2 1.37 -1.06 17.83
N THR A 3 2.08 0.04 18.06
CA THR A 3 2.02 1.27 17.27
C THR A 3 3.42 1.85 17.17
N SER A 4 3.76 2.42 16.02
CA SER A 4 5.02 3.13 15.79
C SER A 4 4.88 3.98 14.52
N SER A 5 5.76 4.98 14.40
CA SER A 5 5.95 5.76 13.17
C SER A 5 6.84 5.07 12.14
N HIS A 6 7.27 3.82 12.39
CA HIS A 6 8.06 3.04 11.43
C HIS A 6 7.27 2.87 10.13
N TYR A 7 7.89 3.22 8.99
CA TYR A 7 7.34 3.07 7.63
C TYR A 7 6.10 3.91 7.26
N VAL A 8 5.39 4.53 8.21
CA VAL A 8 4.26 5.44 7.94
C VAL A 8 4.60 6.90 8.28
N GLY A 9 5.65 7.11 9.07
CA GLY A 9 6.03 8.44 9.56
C GLY A 9 5.09 8.92 10.67
N LYS A 10 5.11 10.23 10.93
CA LYS A 10 4.10 10.87 11.77
C LYS A 10 2.92 11.29 10.87
N PRO A 11 1.68 10.87 11.16
CA PRO A 11 0.51 11.41 10.49
C PRO A 11 0.47 12.93 10.61
N GLU A 12 -0.10 13.61 9.62
CA GLU A 12 -0.24 15.07 9.62
C GLU A 12 -1.26 15.56 10.65
N GLU A 13 -2.24 14.71 10.99
CA GLU A 13 -3.20 14.97 12.06
C GLU A 13 -2.68 14.44 13.40
N GLU A 14 -2.83 15.24 14.45
CA GLU A 14 -2.63 14.76 15.82
C GLU A 14 -3.60 13.62 16.08
N ILE A 15 -3.05 12.43 16.34
CA ILE A 15 -3.84 11.22 16.57
C ILE A 15 -4.75 11.41 17.79
N PHE A 16 -4.45 12.27 18.76
CA PHE A 16 -5.35 12.54 19.88
C PHE A 16 -5.43 14.04 20.14
N LYS A 17 -6.64 14.55 20.36
CA LYS A 17 -6.86 15.95 20.73
C LYS A 17 -6.62 16.16 22.23
N ASP A 18 -6.29 17.38 22.62
CA ASP A 18 -6.20 17.73 24.04
C ASP A 18 -7.53 17.44 24.76
N GLY A 19 -7.45 16.75 25.89
CA GLY A 19 -8.61 16.26 26.64
C GLY A 19 -9.39 15.08 26.01
N GLU A 20 -8.95 14.50 24.89
CA GLU A 20 -9.62 13.35 24.27
C GLU A 20 -9.46 12.08 25.13
N ALA A 21 -10.55 11.63 25.74
CA ALA A 21 -10.58 10.32 26.39
C ALA A 21 -10.53 9.21 25.33
N TRP A 22 -9.49 8.38 25.39
CA TRP A 22 -9.33 7.26 24.46
C TRP A 22 -8.91 5.98 25.17
N LYS A 23 -9.45 4.85 24.69
CA LYS A 23 -9.15 3.51 25.23
C LYS A 23 -9.15 2.46 24.12
N LYS A 24 -8.12 1.62 24.11
CA LYS A 24 -7.98 0.50 23.18
C LYS A 24 -7.26 -0.66 23.86
N VAL A 25 -7.80 -1.87 23.71
CA VAL A 25 -7.11 -3.11 24.09
C VAL A 25 -6.17 -3.52 22.96
N PHE A 26 -4.90 -3.70 23.29
CA PHE A 26 -3.87 -4.28 22.44
C PHE A 26 -3.59 -5.73 22.87
N GLY A 27 -3.43 -6.63 21.90
CA GLY A 27 -3.27 -8.07 22.17
C GLY A 27 -4.60 -8.83 22.31
N PRO A 28 -4.63 -9.96 23.02
CA PRO A 28 -3.53 -10.59 23.78
C PRO A 28 -2.29 -10.90 22.94
N ILE A 29 -1.12 -10.89 23.58
CA ILE A 29 0.12 -11.41 23.00
C ILE A 29 0.37 -12.79 23.61
N PHE A 30 0.66 -13.77 22.75
CA PHE A 30 1.16 -15.07 23.14
C PHE A 30 2.66 -15.14 22.90
N ILE A 31 3.43 -15.59 23.90
CA ILE A 31 4.87 -15.83 23.79
C ILE A 31 5.10 -17.32 24.04
N TYR A 32 5.63 -18.00 23.04
CA TYR A 32 5.94 -19.42 23.11
C TYR A 32 7.44 -19.64 23.30
N LEU A 33 7.81 -20.41 24.32
CA LEU A 33 9.19 -20.80 24.60
C LEU A 33 9.27 -22.32 24.56
N ASN A 34 10.06 -22.86 23.64
CA ASN A 34 10.32 -24.28 23.50
C ASN A 34 11.82 -24.59 23.58
N SER A 35 12.15 -25.85 23.84
CA SER A 35 13.52 -26.30 24.05
C SER A 35 13.72 -27.76 23.63
N VAL A 36 14.93 -28.10 23.23
CA VAL A 36 15.38 -29.49 22.99
C VAL A 36 16.57 -29.79 23.88
N SER A 37 16.68 -31.03 24.38
CA SER A 37 17.83 -31.45 25.17
C SER A 37 19.08 -31.69 24.31
N ASN A 38 18.90 -32.03 23.04
CA ASN A 38 19.97 -32.31 22.09
C ASN A 38 20.11 -31.15 21.08
N LYS A 39 21.27 -30.48 21.08
CA LYS A 39 21.55 -29.35 20.16
C LYS A 39 21.43 -29.73 18.68
N LYS A 40 21.64 -31.00 18.32
CA LYS A 40 21.47 -31.48 16.93
C LYS A 40 20.02 -31.38 16.45
N GLU A 41 19.06 -31.30 17.37
CA GLU A 41 17.63 -31.18 17.07
C GLU A 41 17.15 -29.73 17.07
N ALA A 42 18.02 -28.73 17.20
CA ALA A 42 17.60 -27.32 17.30
C ALA A 42 16.70 -26.85 16.13
N LEU A 43 16.85 -27.44 14.94
CA LEU A 43 15.98 -27.13 13.79
C LEU A 43 14.53 -27.60 13.97
N SER A 44 14.25 -28.59 14.83
CA SER A 44 12.89 -29.06 15.11
C SER A 44 12.06 -28.03 15.88
N LEU A 45 12.71 -27.16 16.67
CA LEU A 45 12.06 -26.07 17.41
C LEU A 45 11.25 -25.15 16.50
N TRP A 46 11.70 -24.94 15.26
CA TRP A 46 10.98 -24.14 14.28
C TRP A 46 9.67 -24.79 13.83
N ASN A 47 9.68 -26.10 13.60
CA ASN A 47 8.49 -26.84 13.20
C ASN A 47 7.49 -26.93 14.37
N ASP A 48 7.97 -27.15 15.59
CA ASP A 48 7.16 -27.13 16.80
C ASP A 48 6.51 -25.75 17.03
N ALA A 49 7.28 -24.67 16.90
CA ALA A 49 6.74 -23.31 16.99
C ALA A 49 5.67 -23.02 15.92
N LYS A 50 5.83 -23.52 14.68
CA LYS A 50 4.81 -23.44 13.64
C LYS A 50 3.54 -24.20 14.01
N GLN A 51 3.66 -25.41 14.55
CA GLN A 51 2.51 -26.19 15.00
C GLN A 51 1.78 -25.50 16.15
N GLN A 52 2.51 -24.90 17.10
CA GLN A 52 1.89 -24.10 18.15
C GLN A 52 1.17 -22.88 17.59
N MET A 53 1.80 -22.14 16.67
CA MET A 53 1.18 -20.98 16.02
C MET A 53 -0.17 -21.34 15.38
N LEU A 54 -0.29 -22.48 14.69
CA LEU A 54 -1.55 -22.92 14.09
C LEU A 54 -2.66 -23.12 15.14
N LYS A 55 -2.34 -23.77 16.27
CA LYS A 55 -3.29 -23.95 17.39
C LYS A 55 -3.77 -22.61 17.97
N GLU A 56 -2.86 -21.65 18.11
CA GLU A 56 -3.18 -20.33 18.64
C GLU A 56 -4.03 -19.50 17.68
N VAL A 57 -3.76 -19.59 16.37
CA VAL A 57 -4.58 -18.95 15.32
C VAL A 57 -6.01 -19.51 15.34
N ASP A 58 -6.16 -20.83 15.48
CA ASP A 58 -7.48 -21.47 15.56
C ASP A 58 -8.22 -21.18 16.87
N SER A 59 -7.48 -20.89 17.94
CA SER A 59 -8.04 -20.51 19.25
C SER A 59 -8.52 -19.06 19.31
N TRP A 60 -8.17 -18.23 18.32
CA TRP A 60 -8.62 -16.84 18.27
C TRP A 60 -10.11 -16.72 17.92
N PRO A 61 -10.90 -15.88 18.64
CA PRO A 61 -10.52 -15.04 19.77
C PRO A 61 -10.56 -15.80 21.11
N TYR A 62 -9.54 -15.60 21.95
CA TYR A 62 -9.40 -16.29 23.24
C TYR A 62 -10.57 -16.04 24.21
N SER A 63 -10.90 -17.05 25.01
CA SER A 63 -11.94 -16.97 26.04
C SER A 63 -11.41 -16.51 27.41
N PHE A 64 -10.12 -16.72 27.70
CA PHE A 64 -9.54 -16.45 29.02
C PHE A 64 -9.44 -14.98 29.45
N PRO A 65 -9.28 -13.96 28.57
CA PRO A 65 -9.05 -12.58 29.04
C PRO A 65 -10.26 -12.02 29.80
N LEU A 66 -10.15 -11.74 31.10
CA LEU A 66 -11.30 -11.36 31.95
C LEU A 66 -11.75 -9.89 31.82
N SER A 67 -10.95 -9.04 31.15
CA SER A 67 -11.27 -7.63 30.97
C SER A 67 -12.59 -7.44 30.21
N GLN A 68 -13.47 -6.58 30.72
CA GLN A 68 -14.70 -6.18 30.04
C GLN A 68 -14.43 -5.45 28.71
N ASP A 69 -13.24 -4.87 28.55
CA ASP A 69 -12.82 -4.17 27.34
C ASP A 69 -12.39 -5.11 26.21
N PHE A 70 -12.31 -6.41 26.49
CA PHE A 70 -12.03 -7.47 25.53
C PHE A 70 -13.32 -8.25 25.19
N PRO A 71 -13.97 -7.97 24.04
CA PRO A 71 -15.15 -8.70 23.63
C PRO A 71 -14.82 -10.17 23.40
N LYS A 72 -15.64 -11.05 23.98
CA LYS A 72 -15.57 -12.50 23.80
C LYS A 72 -16.02 -12.90 22.39
N SER A 73 -15.78 -14.15 22.01
CA SER A 73 -16.14 -14.69 20.69
C SER A 73 -17.61 -14.44 20.32
N HIS A 74 -18.56 -14.73 21.23
CA HIS A 74 -19.99 -14.52 21.00
C HIS A 74 -20.40 -13.03 20.90
N GLN A 75 -19.55 -12.10 21.35
CA GLN A 75 -19.78 -10.65 21.27
C GLN A 75 -19.24 -10.03 19.98
N ARG A 76 -18.68 -10.85 19.09
CA ARG A 76 -18.09 -10.45 17.82
C ARG A 76 -18.96 -10.93 16.67
N GLY A 77 -18.80 -10.30 15.52
CA GLY A 77 -19.46 -10.69 14.28
C GLY A 77 -18.47 -11.10 13.19
N SER A 78 -19.02 -11.34 12.00
CA SER A 78 -18.26 -11.65 10.80
C SER A 78 -18.90 -11.04 9.55
N VAL A 79 -18.07 -10.73 8.57
CA VAL A 79 -18.49 -10.28 7.23
C VAL A 79 -17.92 -11.24 6.19
N GLN A 80 -18.77 -11.68 5.27
CA GLN A 80 -18.40 -12.56 4.16
C GLN A 80 -18.91 -11.99 2.85
N GLY A 81 -18.20 -12.23 1.77
CA GLY A 81 -18.59 -11.81 0.44
C GLY A 81 -17.63 -12.33 -0.61
N ARG A 82 -17.85 -11.89 -1.84
CA ARG A 82 -16.97 -12.16 -2.97
C ARG A 82 -16.64 -10.84 -3.66
N LEU A 83 -15.37 -10.48 -3.70
CA LEU A 83 -14.87 -9.31 -4.40
C LEU A 83 -14.53 -9.69 -5.85
N LEU A 84 -15.03 -8.91 -6.78
CA LEU A 84 -14.75 -9.00 -8.21
C LEU A 84 -14.08 -7.70 -8.67
N VAL A 85 -13.33 -7.75 -9.76
CA VAL A 85 -12.73 -6.59 -10.42
C VAL A 85 -13.34 -6.46 -11.81
N LEU A 86 -13.78 -5.26 -12.17
CA LEU A 86 -14.22 -4.93 -13.51
C LEU A 86 -13.40 -3.76 -14.04
N ASP A 87 -12.33 -4.09 -14.76
CA ASP A 87 -11.58 -3.11 -15.54
C ASP A 87 -12.10 -3.11 -16.98
N LYS A 88 -12.86 -2.09 -17.35
CA LYS A 88 -13.54 -2.00 -18.66
C LYS A 88 -12.63 -2.05 -19.88
N TYR A 89 -11.32 -1.78 -19.74
CA TYR A 89 -10.37 -1.88 -20.86
C TYR A 89 -9.63 -3.23 -20.93
N ILE A 90 -9.76 -4.06 -19.89
CA ILE A 90 -9.09 -5.37 -19.82
C ILE A 90 -10.13 -6.50 -19.93
N ASN A 91 -11.25 -6.37 -19.22
CA ASN A 91 -12.27 -7.41 -19.09
C ASN A 91 -13.65 -6.86 -19.47
N GLN A 92 -14.42 -7.64 -20.23
CA GLN A 92 -15.82 -7.32 -20.56
C GLN A 92 -16.80 -7.65 -19.43
N ALA A 93 -16.40 -8.49 -18.47
CA ALA A 93 -17.22 -8.91 -17.35
C ALA A 93 -16.39 -8.96 -16.05
N PRO A 94 -17.01 -8.84 -14.87
CA PRO A 94 -16.29 -8.87 -13.60
C PRO A 94 -15.55 -10.19 -13.39
N THR A 95 -14.26 -10.11 -13.07
CA THR A 95 -13.39 -11.27 -12.78
C THR A 95 -13.10 -11.38 -11.28
N PRO A 96 -12.85 -12.59 -10.75
CA PRO A 96 -12.42 -12.76 -9.36
C PRO A 96 -11.26 -11.85 -8.92
N ALA A 97 -11.40 -11.18 -7.79
CA ALA A 97 -10.32 -10.43 -7.15
C ALA A 97 -9.38 -11.36 -6.37
N SER A 98 -8.63 -12.19 -7.11
CA SER A 98 -7.72 -13.19 -6.53
C SER A 98 -6.69 -12.53 -5.61
N LEU A 99 -6.49 -13.11 -4.41
CA LEU A 99 -5.52 -12.65 -3.41
C LEU A 99 -5.71 -11.21 -2.91
N ALA A 100 -6.89 -10.63 -3.14
CA ALA A 100 -7.23 -9.30 -2.65
C ALA A 100 -7.15 -9.22 -1.12
N TYR A 101 -6.58 -8.13 -0.62
CA TYR A 101 -6.64 -7.83 0.81
C TYR A 101 -7.93 -7.06 1.08
N VAL A 102 -8.81 -7.64 1.89
CA VAL A 102 -10.13 -7.09 2.22
C VAL A 102 -10.19 -6.83 3.71
N GLY A 103 -10.61 -5.64 4.10
CA GLY A 103 -10.61 -5.23 5.49
C GLY A 103 -11.74 -4.32 5.91
N LEU A 104 -11.96 -4.27 7.22
CA LEU A 104 -12.87 -3.35 7.89
C LEU A 104 -12.03 -2.37 8.71
N SER A 105 -12.29 -1.09 8.53
CA SER A 105 -11.73 -0.01 9.36
C SER A 105 -12.82 1.00 9.69
N LEU A 106 -12.52 1.99 10.53
CA LEU A 106 -13.44 3.09 10.78
C LEU A 106 -13.88 3.74 9.45
N PRO A 107 -15.11 4.27 9.38
CA PRO A 107 -15.58 4.96 8.20
C PRO A 107 -14.65 6.11 7.77
N GLY A 108 -14.46 6.25 6.47
CA GLY A 108 -13.59 7.28 5.89
C GLY A 108 -13.48 7.14 4.38
N GLU A 109 -12.58 7.92 3.78
CA GLU A 109 -12.30 7.88 2.34
C GLU A 109 -11.54 6.63 1.91
N ALA A 110 -11.56 6.29 0.62
CA ALA A 110 -10.75 5.21 0.09
C ALA A 110 -9.26 5.44 0.43
N GLY A 111 -8.59 4.41 0.96
CA GLY A 111 -7.20 4.50 1.41
C GLY A 111 -6.99 5.08 2.82
N SER A 112 -8.02 5.62 3.50
CA SER A 112 -7.88 6.20 4.85
C SER A 112 -7.43 5.20 5.92
N TRP A 113 -7.71 3.91 5.67
CA TRP A 113 -7.29 2.81 6.54
C TRP A 113 -5.76 2.71 6.68
N GLN A 114 -4.97 3.27 5.76
CA GLN A 114 -3.51 3.23 5.85
C GLN A 114 -2.95 4.04 7.04
N THR A 115 -3.65 5.08 7.46
CA THR A 115 -3.25 5.98 8.55
C THR A 115 -4.16 5.89 9.77
N GLU A 116 -5.27 5.15 9.68
CA GLU A 116 -6.23 4.98 10.76
C GLU A 116 -5.65 4.13 11.91
N THR A 117 -5.43 4.77 13.07
CA THR A 117 -4.78 4.14 14.24
C THR A 117 -5.64 4.14 15.51
N LYS A 118 -6.70 4.97 15.57
CA LYS A 118 -7.60 5.10 16.73
C LYS A 118 -8.47 3.85 16.91
N GLY A 119 -9.10 3.42 15.84
CA GLY A 119 -10.06 2.33 15.78
C GLY A 119 -9.42 0.95 15.64
N TYR A 120 -10.27 -0.04 15.42
CA TYR A 120 -9.84 -1.40 15.13
C TYR A 120 -9.90 -1.67 13.63
N GLN A 121 -8.86 -2.32 13.11
CA GLN A 121 -8.84 -2.84 11.76
C GLN A 121 -8.88 -4.37 11.76
N PHE A 122 -9.60 -4.94 10.81
CA PHE A 122 -9.71 -6.40 10.64
C PHE A 122 -9.50 -6.72 9.17
N TRP A 123 -8.54 -7.60 8.86
CA TRP A 123 -8.15 -7.89 7.48
C TRP A 123 -8.15 -9.39 7.23
N THR A 124 -8.41 -9.76 5.99
CA THR A 124 -8.24 -11.10 5.45
C THR A 124 -7.77 -11.02 4.00
N GLN A 125 -7.23 -12.11 3.49
CA GLN A 125 -6.93 -12.24 2.07
C GLN A 125 -8.02 -13.09 1.42
N ALA A 126 -8.54 -12.64 0.28
CA ALA A 126 -9.48 -13.39 -0.52
C ALA A 126 -8.80 -14.62 -1.16
N ASP A 127 -9.58 -15.66 -1.40
CA ASP A 127 -9.12 -16.82 -2.17
C ASP A 127 -8.97 -16.50 -3.67
N LYS A 128 -8.64 -17.51 -4.47
CA LYS A 128 -8.44 -17.36 -5.92
C LYS A 128 -9.73 -16.97 -6.65
N GLU A 129 -10.87 -17.28 -6.05
CA GLU A 129 -12.21 -16.99 -6.55
C GLU A 129 -12.73 -15.62 -6.07
N GLY A 130 -11.93 -14.88 -5.29
CA GLY A 130 -12.27 -13.57 -4.73
C GLY A 130 -13.17 -13.65 -3.49
N THR A 131 -13.40 -14.83 -2.95
CA THR A 131 -14.23 -15.02 -1.75
C THR A 131 -13.42 -14.68 -0.50
N PHE A 132 -14.04 -13.95 0.44
CA PHE A 132 -13.39 -13.53 1.67
C PHE A 132 -14.29 -13.74 2.90
N SER A 133 -13.66 -13.91 4.06
CA SER A 133 -14.34 -14.04 5.35
C SER A 133 -13.57 -13.35 6.47
N ILE A 134 -14.04 -12.18 6.88
CA ILE A 134 -13.49 -11.44 8.02
C ILE A 134 -14.24 -11.87 9.27
N ARG A 135 -13.56 -12.66 10.13
CA ARG A 135 -14.12 -13.24 11.36
C ARG A 135 -13.73 -12.44 12.60
N ALA A 136 -14.42 -12.68 13.70
CA ALA A 136 -14.10 -12.14 15.03
C ALA A 136 -14.02 -10.59 15.10
N VAL A 137 -14.83 -9.92 14.27
CA VAL A 137 -14.92 -8.46 14.18
C VAL A 137 -15.64 -7.92 15.41
N ARG A 138 -15.08 -6.89 16.06
CA ARG A 138 -15.77 -6.24 17.20
C ARG A 138 -17.08 -5.61 16.73
N ALA A 139 -18.08 -5.57 17.62
CA ALA A 139 -19.27 -4.77 17.36
C ALA A 139 -18.89 -3.30 17.17
N GLY A 140 -19.51 -2.64 16.18
CA GLY A 140 -19.14 -1.30 15.75
C GLY A 140 -19.60 -0.99 14.33
N THR A 141 -19.19 0.18 13.85
CA THR A 141 -19.53 0.70 12.53
C THR A 141 -18.26 0.84 11.69
N TYR A 142 -18.29 0.33 10.47
CA TYR A 142 -17.11 0.19 9.62
C TYR A 142 -17.44 0.53 8.15
N ASN A 143 -16.45 0.97 7.39
CA ASN A 143 -16.44 0.75 5.94
C ASN A 143 -15.63 -0.51 5.62
N LEU A 144 -16.00 -1.19 4.54
CA LEU A 144 -15.18 -2.23 3.95
C LEU A 144 -14.26 -1.59 2.91
N PHE A 145 -12.98 -1.91 3.00
CA PHE A 145 -11.94 -1.50 2.08
C PHE A 145 -11.31 -2.72 1.43
N ALA A 146 -10.77 -2.56 0.23
CA ALA A 146 -9.91 -3.58 -0.36
C ALA A 146 -8.85 -2.98 -1.27
N TRP A 147 -7.81 -3.75 -1.52
CA TRP A 147 -6.90 -3.55 -2.64
C TRP A 147 -6.54 -4.91 -3.21
N VAL A 148 -6.22 -4.95 -4.51
CA VAL A 148 -5.98 -6.21 -5.24
C VAL A 148 -4.58 -6.12 -5.84
N PRO A 149 -3.66 -7.05 -5.52
CA PRO A 149 -2.34 -7.07 -6.16
C PRO A 149 -2.47 -7.07 -7.68
N GLY A 150 -1.75 -6.17 -8.36
CA GLY A 150 -1.81 -6.03 -9.82
C GLY A 150 -2.97 -5.18 -10.33
N ILE A 151 -3.83 -4.63 -9.45
CA ILE A 151 -4.88 -3.68 -9.81
C ILE A 151 -4.67 -2.35 -9.10
N MET A 152 -4.53 -1.28 -9.88
CA MET A 152 -4.36 0.06 -9.35
C MET A 152 -5.63 0.57 -8.63
N GLY A 153 -5.45 1.12 -7.43
CA GLY A 153 -6.46 1.88 -6.71
C GLY A 153 -6.90 1.23 -5.40
N ASP A 154 -7.60 2.02 -4.58
CA ASP A 154 -8.18 1.56 -3.33
C ASP A 154 -9.70 1.43 -3.46
N TYR A 155 -10.20 0.24 -3.19
CA TYR A 155 -11.64 -0.02 -3.13
C TYR A 155 -12.20 0.39 -1.76
N LYS A 156 -13.37 1.04 -1.80
CA LYS A 156 -14.23 1.30 -0.65
C LYS A 156 -15.63 0.84 -1.02
N TYR A 157 -16.24 0.02 -0.18
CA TYR A 157 -17.65 -0.29 -0.29
C TYR A 157 -18.47 0.89 0.26
N ASP A 158 -19.38 1.41 -0.57
CA ASP A 158 -20.14 2.63 -0.27
C ASP A 158 -20.97 2.52 1.00
N ALA A 159 -21.60 1.36 1.21
CA ALA A 159 -22.46 1.15 2.36
C ALA A 159 -21.63 0.94 3.64
N ILE A 160 -22.05 1.64 4.69
CA ILE A 160 -21.55 1.45 6.04
C ILE A 160 -22.03 0.09 6.58
N ILE A 161 -21.11 -0.66 7.17
CA ILE A 161 -21.38 -1.97 7.78
C ILE A 161 -21.46 -1.82 9.29
N THR A 162 -22.63 -2.12 9.86
CA THR A 162 -22.84 -2.17 11.31
C THR A 162 -22.77 -3.61 11.82
N ILE A 163 -21.75 -3.91 12.61
CA ILE A 163 -21.56 -5.20 13.28
C ILE A 163 -22.21 -5.18 14.66
N LYS A 164 -23.13 -6.10 14.91
CA LYS A 164 -23.68 -6.39 16.24
C LYS A 164 -23.10 -7.72 16.79
N PRO A 165 -23.13 -7.96 18.10
CA PRO A 165 -22.76 -9.24 18.70
C PRO A 165 -23.39 -10.44 17.98
N GLY A 166 -22.58 -11.42 17.59
CA GLY A 166 -23.03 -12.63 16.90
C GLY A 166 -23.45 -12.45 15.43
N ASN A 167 -23.41 -11.22 14.88
CA ASN A 167 -23.83 -10.97 13.50
C ASN A 167 -22.98 -11.76 12.50
N LYS A 168 -23.65 -12.32 11.49
CA LYS A 168 -23.02 -12.90 10.30
C LYS A 168 -23.57 -12.18 9.07
N ILE A 169 -22.81 -11.21 8.56
CA ILE A 169 -23.20 -10.41 7.40
C ILE A 169 -22.69 -11.10 6.13
N LYS A 170 -23.56 -11.20 5.12
CA LYS A 170 -23.21 -11.70 3.78
C LYS A 170 -23.48 -10.58 2.76
N LEU A 171 -22.44 -10.14 2.07
CA LEU A 171 -22.51 -9.05 1.08
C LEU A 171 -22.84 -9.55 -0.33
N GLY A 172 -22.76 -10.87 -0.59
CA GLY A 172 -22.86 -11.40 -1.94
C GLY A 172 -21.63 -11.00 -2.78
N ASN A 173 -21.87 -10.71 -4.06
CA ASN A 173 -20.83 -10.21 -4.96
C ASN A 173 -20.77 -8.69 -4.87
N ILE A 174 -19.56 -8.17 -4.68
CA ILE A 174 -19.25 -6.74 -4.76
C ILE A 174 -18.18 -6.54 -5.83
N VAL A 175 -18.26 -5.42 -6.56
CA VAL A 175 -17.40 -5.16 -7.72
C VAL A 175 -16.54 -3.94 -7.46
N PHE A 176 -15.23 -4.10 -7.63
CA PHE A 176 -14.26 -3.02 -7.67
C PHE A 176 -14.01 -2.61 -9.13
N GLU A 177 -14.36 -1.37 -9.45
CA GLU A 177 -14.02 -0.74 -10.72
C GLU A 177 -12.79 0.15 -10.51
N PRO A 178 -11.58 -0.29 -10.94
CA PRO A 178 -10.37 0.48 -10.71
C PRO A 178 -10.39 1.82 -11.49
N PRO A 179 -9.74 2.87 -10.96
CA PRO A 179 -9.71 4.19 -11.62
C PRO A 179 -9.11 4.10 -13.02
N ARG A 180 -9.85 4.59 -14.01
CA ARG A 180 -9.52 4.40 -15.42
C ARG A 180 -10.12 5.51 -16.29
N HIS A 181 -9.28 6.17 -17.08
CA HIS A 181 -9.70 7.23 -18.02
C HIS A 181 -9.83 6.70 -19.45
N GLY A 182 -8.78 6.04 -19.93
CA GLY A 182 -8.72 5.46 -21.27
C GLY A 182 -7.87 4.19 -21.30
N PRO A 183 -7.56 3.66 -22.50
CA PRO A 183 -6.67 2.52 -22.64
C PRO A 183 -5.26 2.85 -22.14
N THR A 184 -4.59 1.87 -21.54
CA THR A 184 -3.17 1.99 -21.19
C THR A 184 -2.33 2.13 -22.47
N LEU A 185 -1.55 3.20 -22.58
CA LEU A 185 -0.57 3.36 -23.66
C LEU A 185 0.74 2.64 -23.29
N TRP A 186 1.15 2.80 -22.03
CA TRP A 186 2.25 2.06 -21.43
C TRP A 186 2.15 2.12 -19.90
N GLU A 187 2.81 1.19 -19.23
CA GLU A 187 2.91 1.12 -17.78
C GLU A 187 4.27 0.55 -17.35
N ILE A 188 4.71 0.90 -16.13
CA ILE A 188 5.96 0.46 -15.50
C ILE A 188 5.64 0.07 -14.06
N GLY A 189 6.08 -1.13 -13.67
CA GLY A 189 5.82 -1.69 -12.35
C GLY A 189 4.54 -2.53 -12.28
N ILE A 190 4.26 -3.03 -11.08
CA ILE A 190 3.08 -3.82 -10.72
C ILE A 190 2.41 -3.08 -9.57
N PRO A 191 1.12 -2.73 -9.64
CA PRO A 191 0.45 -2.06 -8.53
C PRO A 191 0.15 -3.08 -7.41
N ASP A 192 1.16 -3.40 -6.63
CA ASP A 192 1.13 -4.35 -5.51
C ASP A 192 1.60 -3.72 -4.18
N ARG A 193 1.82 -2.40 -4.19
CA ARG A 193 2.19 -1.54 -3.07
C ARG A 193 3.63 -1.77 -2.60
N THR A 194 4.50 -2.28 -3.46
CA THR A 194 5.92 -2.44 -3.19
C THR A 194 6.79 -1.81 -4.27
N ALA A 195 8.04 -1.49 -3.92
CA ALA A 195 9.06 -1.03 -4.85
C ALA A 195 10.02 -2.17 -5.25
N ALA A 196 9.59 -3.43 -5.17
CA ALA A 196 10.46 -4.59 -5.27
C ALA A 196 11.10 -4.76 -6.66
N GLU A 197 10.40 -4.33 -7.70
CA GLU A 197 10.81 -4.36 -9.11
C GLU A 197 11.54 -3.09 -9.54
N PHE A 198 11.51 -2.04 -8.73
CA PHE A 198 12.23 -0.80 -8.99
C PHE A 198 13.66 -0.90 -8.47
N PHE A 199 14.59 -0.27 -9.20
CA PHE A 199 15.98 -0.22 -8.79
C PHE A 199 16.12 0.46 -7.41
N VAL A 200 16.65 -0.28 -6.44
CA VAL A 200 17.04 0.26 -5.13
C VAL A 200 18.54 0.58 -5.19
N PRO A 201 18.96 1.84 -5.02
CA PRO A 201 20.37 2.21 -5.01
C PRO A 201 21.14 1.44 -3.93
N ASP A 202 22.43 1.24 -4.17
CA ASP A 202 23.31 0.61 -3.18
C ASP A 202 23.32 1.38 -1.87
N VAL A 203 23.25 0.63 -0.77
CA VAL A 203 23.22 1.20 0.57
C VAL A 203 24.56 1.82 0.91
N ASP A 204 24.53 2.96 1.62
CA ASP A 204 25.75 3.56 2.16
C ASP A 204 26.54 2.47 2.94
N PRO A 205 27.82 2.23 2.60
CA PRO A 205 28.65 1.21 3.23
C PRO A 205 28.71 1.30 4.75
N LYS A 206 28.47 2.49 5.34
CA LYS A 206 28.41 2.71 6.79
C LYS A 206 27.18 2.08 7.45
N PHE A 207 26.08 1.94 6.72
CA PHE A 207 24.79 1.45 7.22
C PHE A 207 24.38 0.11 6.61
N ILE A 208 25.28 -0.55 5.88
CA ILE A 208 25.02 -1.83 5.24
C ILE A 208 24.62 -2.90 6.26
N ASN A 209 23.52 -3.59 6.00
CA ASN A 209 23.18 -4.78 6.73
C ASN A 209 24.06 -5.93 6.23
N LYS A 210 25.01 -6.36 7.06
CA LYS A 210 26.01 -7.38 6.72
C LYS A 210 25.42 -8.75 6.32
N LEU A 211 24.13 -8.98 6.57
CA LEU A 211 23.43 -10.21 6.14
C LEU A 211 23.09 -10.25 4.65
N TYR A 212 23.09 -9.11 3.95
CA TYR A 212 22.56 -9.00 2.57
C TYR A 212 23.59 -8.55 1.52
N VAL A 213 24.89 -8.65 1.82
CA VAL A 213 25.95 -8.17 0.91
C VAL A 213 26.15 -9.14 -0.25
N LYS A 214 25.60 -8.83 -1.44
CA LYS A 214 26.18 -9.26 -2.72
C LYS A 214 27.08 -8.13 -3.23
N GLN A 215 28.31 -8.47 -3.61
CA GLN A 215 29.35 -7.54 -4.04
C GLN A 215 28.95 -6.84 -5.34
N ASP A 216 28.97 -5.51 -5.37
CA ASP A 216 29.99 -4.68 -6.03
C ASP A 216 29.76 -3.20 -5.68
N LYS A 217 30.82 -2.38 -5.76
CA LYS A 217 30.86 -1.02 -5.22
C LYS A 217 31.13 0.01 -6.31
N HIS A 218 30.35 1.08 -6.33
CA HIS A 218 30.79 2.38 -6.83
C HIS A 218 30.38 3.46 -5.83
N VAL A 219 31.35 4.16 -5.26
CA VAL A 219 31.15 5.38 -4.46
C VAL A 219 31.99 6.46 -5.10
N THR A 220 31.36 7.56 -5.52
CA THR A 220 32.06 8.83 -5.81
C THR A 220 31.21 10.01 -5.34
N ASP A 221 31.92 10.95 -4.70
CA ASP A 221 31.61 12.31 -4.26
C ASP A 221 30.52 12.54 -3.20
N ASP A 222 30.94 13.17 -2.08
CA ASP A 222 30.19 13.54 -0.86
C ASP A 222 29.04 14.55 -1.08
N THR A 223 28.54 14.71 -2.30
CA THR A 223 27.44 15.60 -2.66
C THR A 223 26.26 14.82 -3.20
N PHE A 224 25.16 14.83 -2.45
CA PHE A 224 23.88 14.29 -2.92
C PHE A 224 23.31 15.21 -4.00
N LEU A 225 23.11 14.66 -5.20
CA LEU A 225 22.45 15.34 -6.30
C LEU A 225 21.03 14.82 -6.47
N GLY A 226 20.10 15.69 -6.88
CA GLY A 226 18.77 15.28 -7.27
C GLY A 226 18.83 14.37 -8.50
N THR A 227 18.14 13.23 -8.45
CA THR A 227 18.09 12.30 -9.57
C THR A 227 16.90 12.63 -10.46
N THR A 228 17.09 12.52 -11.78
CA THR A 228 16.00 12.59 -12.76
C THR A 228 15.91 11.29 -13.53
N TRP A 229 14.75 10.63 -13.48
CA TRP A 229 14.44 9.51 -14.36
C TRP A 229 13.79 10.03 -15.64
N GLN A 230 14.13 9.39 -16.76
CA GLN A 230 13.56 9.70 -18.07
C GLN A 230 12.78 8.49 -18.57
N ILE A 231 11.51 8.69 -18.87
CA ILE A 231 10.66 7.70 -19.53
C ILE A 231 10.48 8.18 -20.96
N VAL A 232 11.15 7.51 -21.89
CA VAL A 232 11.10 7.80 -23.32
C VAL A 232 10.12 6.83 -23.98
N PHE A 233 9.16 7.35 -24.75
CA PHE A 233 8.14 6.55 -25.41
C PHE A 233 7.70 7.19 -26.72
N ASP A 234 7.14 6.39 -27.61
CA ASP A 234 6.65 6.81 -28.91
C ASP A 234 5.11 6.89 -28.92
N LEU A 235 4.56 7.95 -29.49
CA LEU A 235 3.13 8.10 -29.76
C LEU A 235 2.91 8.27 -31.26
N PRO A 236 2.41 7.25 -31.99
CA PRO A 236 2.28 7.33 -33.44
C PRO A 236 1.20 8.33 -33.89
N VAL A 237 0.19 8.58 -33.05
CA VAL A 237 -0.89 9.53 -33.29
C VAL A 237 -1.22 10.22 -31.96
N VAL A 238 -1.42 11.54 -32.01
CA VAL A 238 -1.82 12.35 -30.85
C VAL A 238 -3.14 13.05 -31.13
N ASP A 239 -4.12 12.86 -30.25
CA ASP A 239 -5.32 13.69 -30.25
C ASP A 239 -5.04 14.98 -29.48
N MET A 240 -4.73 16.04 -30.21
CA MET A 240 -4.36 17.34 -29.66
C MET A 240 -5.48 17.99 -28.81
N ALA A 241 -6.75 17.65 -29.07
CA ALA A 241 -7.91 18.21 -28.39
C ALA A 241 -8.30 17.43 -27.13
N ALA A 242 -7.81 16.20 -26.98
CA ALA A 242 -8.16 15.35 -25.87
C ALA A 242 -7.26 15.56 -24.64
N THR A 243 -7.63 14.90 -23.54
CA THR A 243 -6.84 14.84 -22.31
C THR A 243 -6.37 13.42 -22.09
N TYR A 244 -5.07 13.26 -21.84
CA TYR A 244 -4.42 12.01 -21.43
C TYR A 244 -4.28 12.03 -19.90
N LYS A 245 -4.19 10.85 -19.27
CA LYS A 245 -3.93 10.77 -17.83
C LYS A 245 -2.61 10.08 -17.54
N PHE A 246 -1.73 10.79 -16.85
CA PHE A 246 -0.55 10.21 -16.24
C PHE A 246 -0.84 9.87 -14.78
N ARG A 247 -0.54 8.63 -14.39
CA ARG A 247 -0.76 8.11 -13.05
C ARG A 247 0.58 7.69 -12.46
N LEU A 248 0.80 8.08 -11.23
CA LEU A 248 2.02 7.79 -10.48
C LEU A 248 1.63 7.30 -9.09
N VAL A 249 2.12 6.14 -8.72
CA VAL A 249 1.95 5.55 -7.40
C VAL A 249 3.33 5.36 -6.78
N LEU A 250 3.47 5.82 -5.54
CA LEU A 250 4.67 5.66 -4.74
C LEU A 250 4.39 4.66 -3.61
N ALA A 251 5.21 3.61 -3.52
CA ALA A 251 5.23 2.66 -2.41
C ALA A 251 5.65 3.33 -1.09
N GLY A 252 6.30 4.50 -1.16
CA GLY A 252 6.55 5.37 -0.02
C GLY A 252 7.53 6.48 -0.34
N ALA A 253 7.75 7.39 0.61
CA ALA A 253 8.69 8.49 0.45
C ALA A 253 9.37 8.87 1.77
N SER A 254 10.51 9.54 1.70
CA SER A 254 11.21 10.08 2.87
C SER A 254 11.76 11.46 2.51
N LEU A 255 11.18 12.50 3.11
CA LEU A 255 11.52 13.92 2.98
C LEU A 255 11.92 14.33 1.55
N ALA A 256 11.12 13.90 0.58
CA ALA A 256 11.38 14.07 -0.83
C ALA A 256 10.37 15.04 -1.46
N GLN A 257 10.75 15.61 -2.60
CA GLN A 257 9.85 16.31 -3.48
C GLN A 257 10.11 15.81 -4.89
N LEU A 258 9.05 15.36 -5.55
CA LEU A 258 9.06 14.87 -6.92
C LEU A 258 8.28 15.84 -7.81
N GLN A 259 8.87 16.17 -8.96
CA GLN A 259 8.24 16.95 -10.02
C GLN A 259 8.22 16.14 -11.32
N VAL A 260 7.11 16.21 -12.05
CA VAL A 260 6.93 15.56 -13.35
C VAL A 260 6.85 16.59 -14.45
N ARG A 261 7.63 16.40 -15.52
CA ARG A 261 7.62 17.26 -16.72
C ARG A 261 7.52 16.41 -17.99
N LEU A 262 7.09 17.02 -19.08
CA LEU A 262 6.97 16.39 -20.39
C LEU A 262 7.73 17.21 -21.42
N ASN A 263 8.57 16.53 -22.21
CA ASN A 263 9.35 17.02 -23.36
C ASN A 263 10.39 18.13 -23.08
N ASP A 264 10.18 18.97 -22.06
CA ASP A 264 11.15 19.95 -21.57
C ASP A 264 11.42 19.71 -20.07
N PRO A 265 12.61 19.22 -19.67
CA PRO A 265 12.96 19.00 -18.26
C PRO A 265 13.10 20.29 -17.47
N ASN A 266 13.22 21.45 -18.14
CA ASN A 266 13.39 22.77 -17.52
C ASN A 266 12.12 23.62 -17.59
N ALA A 267 11.00 23.05 -18.05
CA ALA A 267 9.72 23.74 -18.12
C ALA A 267 9.39 24.40 -16.77
N THR A 268 9.04 25.69 -16.81
CA THR A 268 8.80 26.49 -15.59
C THR A 268 7.70 25.89 -14.73
N ARG A 269 6.66 25.32 -15.35
CA ARG A 269 5.54 24.67 -14.66
C ARG A 269 5.63 23.15 -14.88
N PRO A 270 5.82 22.35 -13.83
CA PRO A 270 5.71 20.90 -13.95
C PRO A 270 4.24 20.49 -14.15
N LEU A 271 4.03 19.34 -14.77
CA LEU A 271 2.71 18.70 -14.88
C LEU A 271 2.17 18.29 -13.50
N LEU A 272 3.07 17.90 -12.60
CA LEU A 272 2.78 17.49 -11.24
C LEU A 272 3.93 17.92 -10.34
N SER A 273 3.62 18.46 -9.16
CA SER A 273 4.56 18.60 -8.04
C SER A 273 3.92 17.99 -6.82
N THR A 274 4.64 17.08 -6.17
CA THR A 274 4.17 16.40 -4.95
C THR A 274 4.29 17.27 -3.69
N GLU A 275 4.93 18.44 -3.79
CA GLU A 275 5.43 19.21 -2.64
C GLU A 275 6.35 18.37 -1.74
N LEU A 276 6.56 18.77 -0.48
CA LEU A 276 7.34 17.97 0.45
C LEU A 276 6.50 16.81 0.96
N ILE A 277 6.86 15.61 0.49
CA ILE A 277 6.27 14.34 0.91
C ILE A 277 7.31 13.51 1.63
N GLY A 278 6.85 12.46 2.29
CA GLY A 278 7.75 11.56 2.97
C GLY A 278 8.09 12.04 4.36
N ARG A 279 7.53 11.39 5.37
CA ARG A 279 8.03 11.42 6.75
C ARG A 279 8.29 10.00 7.26
N GLU A 280 8.18 9.03 6.38
CA GLU A 280 8.52 7.65 6.59
C GLU A 280 10.05 7.50 6.70
N ASN A 281 10.48 6.52 7.48
CA ASN A 281 11.88 6.14 7.59
C ASN A 281 12.18 4.82 6.87
N LEU A 282 11.36 4.46 5.88
CA LEU A 282 11.44 3.20 5.16
C LEU A 282 12.78 3.05 4.41
N ILE A 283 13.27 4.12 3.76
CA ILE A 283 14.52 4.10 2.99
C ILE A 283 15.70 3.81 3.92
N ALA A 284 15.79 4.53 5.05
CA ALA A 284 16.82 4.32 6.07
C ALA A 284 16.77 2.95 6.75
N ARG A 285 15.68 2.19 6.55
CA ARG A 285 15.47 0.85 7.11
C ARG A 285 15.53 -0.25 6.06
N HIS A 286 15.89 0.10 4.82
CA HIS A 286 15.91 -0.81 3.67
C HIS A 286 14.55 -1.51 3.46
N GLY A 287 13.47 -0.76 3.69
CA GLY A 287 12.12 -1.16 3.34
C GLY A 287 11.89 -1.13 1.85
N ILE A 288 10.82 -1.82 1.43
CA ILE A 288 10.33 -1.80 0.05
C ILE A 288 8.88 -1.32 -0.03
N HIS A 289 8.32 -0.83 1.07
CA HIS A 289 6.96 -0.30 1.16
C HIS A 289 6.82 0.61 2.39
N GLY A 290 5.85 1.52 2.34
CA GLY A 290 5.50 2.49 3.37
C GLY A 290 4.08 2.99 3.16
N LEU A 291 3.86 4.30 3.29
CA LEU A 291 2.56 4.90 2.98
C LEU A 291 2.39 5.03 1.46
N LEU A 292 1.41 4.32 0.91
CA LEU A 292 1.09 4.41 -0.51
C LEU A 292 0.53 5.80 -0.83
N ARG A 293 1.08 6.46 -1.84
CA ARG A 293 0.55 7.73 -2.36
C ARG A 293 0.28 7.61 -3.85
N SER A 294 -0.89 8.08 -4.27
CA SER A 294 -1.26 8.13 -5.69
C SER A 294 -1.40 9.57 -6.14
N TYR A 295 -0.84 9.87 -7.30
CA TYR A 295 -0.91 11.14 -7.99
C TYR A 295 -1.44 10.92 -9.40
N THR A 296 -2.23 11.87 -9.88
CA THR A 296 -2.75 11.89 -11.25
C THR A 296 -2.52 13.27 -11.83
N ALA A 297 -2.02 13.32 -13.06
CA ALA A 297 -1.90 14.54 -13.84
C ALA A 297 -2.73 14.41 -15.12
N ASP A 298 -3.55 15.42 -15.37
CA ASP A 298 -4.25 15.60 -16.64
C ASP A 298 -3.30 16.29 -17.62
N ILE A 299 -3.02 15.63 -18.74
CA ILE A 299 -2.09 16.12 -19.76
C ILE A 299 -2.88 16.44 -21.02
N PRO A 300 -3.06 17.73 -21.37
CA PRO A 300 -3.64 18.11 -22.65
C PRO A 300 -2.84 17.54 -23.82
N GLY A 301 -3.54 17.00 -24.83
CA GLY A 301 -2.95 16.35 -25.99
C GLY A 301 -1.94 17.20 -26.74
N PHE A 302 -2.18 18.51 -26.84
CA PHE A 302 -1.29 19.47 -27.50
C PHE A 302 0.11 19.60 -26.86
N LEU A 303 0.34 19.03 -25.67
CA LEU A 303 1.67 18.99 -25.05
C LEU A 303 2.52 17.81 -25.55
N PHE A 304 1.90 16.81 -26.17
CA PHE A 304 2.61 15.72 -26.83
C PHE A 304 2.96 16.09 -28.27
N VAL A 305 3.98 15.41 -28.80
CA VAL A 305 4.29 15.40 -30.23
C VAL A 305 4.04 14.00 -30.78
N GLU A 306 3.70 13.91 -32.06
CA GLU A 306 3.73 12.62 -32.74
C GLU A 306 5.18 12.13 -32.83
N GLY A 307 5.40 10.86 -32.50
CA GLY A 307 6.72 10.26 -32.35
C GLY A 307 7.23 10.28 -30.90
N CYS A 308 8.51 10.58 -30.74
CA CYS A 308 9.23 10.43 -29.47
C CYS A 308 8.88 11.54 -28.46
N ASN A 309 8.43 11.13 -27.28
CA ASN A 309 8.15 11.99 -26.13
C ASN A 309 8.97 11.51 -24.92
N THR A 310 9.28 12.43 -24.00
CA THR A 310 9.98 12.10 -22.75
C THR A 310 9.26 12.66 -21.55
N ILE A 311 8.93 11.81 -20.57
CA ILE A 311 8.52 12.24 -19.23
C ILE A 311 9.73 12.22 -18.31
N TYR A 312 9.93 13.34 -17.60
CA TYR A 312 10.99 13.51 -16.62
C TYR A 312 10.40 13.43 -15.21
N LEU A 313 10.94 12.54 -14.38
CA LEU A 313 10.61 12.42 -12.96
C LEU A 313 11.81 12.91 -12.14
N THR A 314 11.75 14.15 -11.69
CA THR A 314 12.87 14.81 -11.00
C THR A 314 12.62 14.87 -9.51
N GLN A 315 13.47 14.22 -8.73
CA GLN A 315 13.55 14.43 -7.29
C GLN A 315 14.31 15.73 -7.02
N THR A 316 13.60 16.81 -6.70
CA THR A 316 14.19 18.15 -6.54
C THR A 316 14.89 18.33 -5.20
N ARG A 317 14.71 17.40 -4.26
CA ARG A 317 15.28 17.45 -2.91
C ARG A 317 16.21 16.26 -2.66
N ALA A 318 17.49 16.53 -2.46
CA ALA A 318 18.52 15.53 -2.20
C ALA A 318 19.59 16.11 -1.26
N SER A 319 19.22 16.42 -0.02
CA SER A 319 20.13 16.97 0.98
C SER A 319 20.79 15.90 1.87
N ASN A 320 20.38 14.63 1.76
CA ASN A 320 21.01 13.49 2.46
C ASN A 320 20.66 12.14 1.80
N SER A 321 21.33 11.06 2.23
CA SER A 321 21.22 9.70 1.70
C SER A 321 19.87 9.01 1.91
N PHE A 322 19.02 9.54 2.79
CA PHE A 322 17.72 8.94 3.11
C PHE A 322 16.55 9.75 2.54
N GLN A 323 16.82 10.77 1.73
CA GLN A 323 15.79 11.48 1.01
C GLN A 323 15.50 10.81 -0.32
N GLY A 324 14.25 10.39 -0.51
CA GLY A 324 13.84 9.81 -1.77
C GLY A 324 12.40 9.35 -1.84
N VAL A 325 12.05 8.87 -3.03
CA VAL A 325 10.78 8.21 -3.31
C VAL A 325 11.02 6.76 -3.70
N MET A 326 10.09 5.89 -3.35
CA MET A 326 10.01 4.52 -3.83
C MET A 326 8.79 4.42 -4.73
N TYR A 327 9.02 4.09 -6.00
CA TYR A 327 7.96 3.90 -6.98
C TYR A 327 7.27 2.55 -6.77
N ASP A 328 5.98 2.50 -7.05
CA ASP A 328 5.15 1.28 -7.07
C ASP A 328 4.63 1.04 -8.49
N TYR A 329 4.04 2.06 -9.10
CA TYR A 329 3.43 1.89 -10.41
C TYR A 329 3.29 3.21 -11.14
N ILE A 330 3.58 3.20 -12.44
CA ILE A 330 3.49 4.37 -13.32
C ILE A 330 2.70 3.96 -14.56
N ARG A 331 1.72 4.77 -14.97
CA ARG A 331 0.89 4.48 -16.15
C ARG A 331 0.56 5.75 -16.92
N LEU A 332 0.60 5.68 -18.24
CA LEU A 332 -0.01 6.66 -19.13
C LEU A 332 -1.27 6.07 -19.79
N GLU A 333 -2.38 6.78 -19.68
CA GLU A 333 -3.66 6.44 -20.30
C GLU A 333 -3.97 7.41 -21.43
N GLY A 334 -4.41 6.85 -22.57
CA GLY A 334 -4.93 7.61 -23.69
C GLY A 334 -6.29 8.25 -23.38
N PRO A 335 -6.84 9.04 -24.31
CA PRO A 335 -8.21 9.52 -24.18
C PRO A 335 -9.22 8.36 -24.23
N PRO A 336 -10.43 8.52 -23.64
CA PRO A 336 -11.49 7.54 -23.76
C PRO A 336 -11.84 7.31 -25.23
N GLN A 337 -12.07 6.05 -25.61
CA GLN A 337 -12.53 5.65 -26.95
C GLN A 337 -14.05 5.60 -27.04
#